data_AF-A0A2V9WHW0-F1
#
_entry.id   AF-A0A2V9WHW0-F1
#
_cell.length_a   1.000
_cell.length_b   1.000
_cell.length_c   1.000
_cell.angle_alpha   90.00
_cell.angle_beta   90.00
_cell.angle_gamma   90.00
#
_symmetry.space_group_name_H-M   'P 1'
#
loop_
_entity.id
_entity.type
_entity.pdbx_description
1 polymer ?
#
loop_
_entity_poly.entity_id
_entity_poly.type
_entity_poly.pdbx_seq_one_letter_code
_entity_poly.pdbx_strand_id
1 'polypeptide(L)' 'SVYSGQHLKMREVEYFQEGRVRVETEHPLDVYADGEYVCRTPIDVSVQRSALTVLVP' A
#
# COMPACT_ATOMS: atom_id res chain seq x y z
N SER A 1 12.68 -14.72 -8.03
CA SER A 1 13.40 -13.57 -7.47
C SER A 1 12.69 -12.28 -7.83
N VAL A 2 12.09 -11.63 -6.83
CA VAL A 2 11.27 -10.41 -6.93
C VAL A 2 12.14 -9.14 -7.03
N TYR A 3 13.36 -9.28 -7.54
CA TYR A 3 14.44 -8.27 -7.46
C TYR A 3 14.79 -7.65 -8.82
N SER A 4 13.92 -7.73 -9.83
CA SER A 4 14.26 -7.29 -11.20
C SER A 4 13.20 -6.46 -11.91
N GLY A 5 12.30 -5.78 -11.20
CA GLY A 5 11.49 -4.67 -11.74
C GLY A 5 10.64 -4.97 -13.00
N GLN A 6 10.49 -6.23 -13.40
CA GLN A 6 9.88 -6.65 -14.67
C GLN A 6 8.47 -7.21 -14.52
N HIS A 7 7.89 -7.18 -13.32
CA HIS A 7 6.54 -7.70 -13.07
C HIS A 7 5.41 -6.76 -13.58
N LEU A 8 5.76 -5.55 -14.04
CA LEU A 8 4.84 -4.53 -14.60
C LEU A 8 4.16 -4.91 -15.93
N LYS A 9 4.30 -6.15 -16.41
CA LYS A 9 3.69 -6.65 -17.65
C LYS A 9 2.82 -7.90 -17.47
N MET A 10 2.61 -8.37 -16.25
CA MET A 10 1.65 -9.44 -15.98
C MET A 10 0.25 -8.83 -15.89
N ARG A 11 -0.71 -9.34 -16.68
CA ARG A 11 -2.11 -8.84 -16.70
C ARG A 11 -2.79 -8.95 -15.34
N GLU A 12 -2.24 -9.77 -14.46
CA GLU A 12 -2.72 -10.07 -13.12
C GLU A 12 -2.30 -9.02 -12.08
N VAL A 13 -1.43 -8.06 -12.43
CA VAL A 13 -0.96 -7.02 -11.51
C VAL A 13 -1.33 -5.64 -12.04
N GLU A 14 -2.29 -5.01 -11.37
CA GLU A 14 -2.66 -3.62 -11.62
C GLU A 14 -1.78 -2.69 -10.76
N TYR A 15 -1.13 -1.73 -11.40
CA TYR A 15 -0.37 -0.68 -10.73
C TYR A 15 -1.08 0.66 -10.91
N PHE A 16 -1.35 1.34 -9.80
CA PHE A 16 -1.92 2.67 -9.79
C PHE A 16 -1.17 3.54 -8.77
N GLN A 17 -1.15 4.85 -9.03
CA GLN A 17 -0.58 5.86 -8.13
C GLN A 17 -1.71 6.79 -7.69
N GLU A 18 -2.12 6.70 -6.43
CA GLU A 18 -3.24 7.47 -5.90
C GLU A 18 -2.93 8.07 -4.53
N GLY A 19 -3.53 9.22 -4.25
CA GLY A 19 -3.38 9.89 -2.95
C GLY A 19 -4.24 9.28 -1.84
N ARG A 20 -5.31 8.55 -2.21
CA ARG A 20 -6.21 7.84 -1.29
C ARG A 20 -6.75 6.57 -1.95
N VAL A 21 -6.81 5.49 -1.18
CA VAL A 21 -7.32 4.19 -1.60
C VAL A 21 -8.20 3.63 -0.51
N ARG A 22 -9.34 3.05 -0.89
CA ARG A 22 -10.18 2.28 0.03
C ARG A 22 -10.14 0.82 -0.39
N VAL A 23 -9.90 -0.05 0.57
CA VAL A 23 -9.77 -1.50 0.35
C VAL A 23 -10.90 -2.21 1.06
N GLU A 24 -11.71 -2.92 0.30
CA GLU A 24 -12.83 -3.72 0.78
C GLU A 24 -12.66 -5.17 0.30
N THR A 25 -13.10 -6.11 1.11
CA THR A 25 -12.98 -7.54 0.84
C THR A 25 -14.25 -8.25 1.29
N GLU A 26 -14.59 -9.37 0.65
CA GLU A 26 -15.78 -10.16 0.99
C GLU A 26 -15.76 -10.67 2.44
N HIS A 27 -14.56 -10.97 2.95
CA HIS A 27 -14.31 -11.33 4.35
C HIS A 27 -13.22 -10.44 4.93
N PRO A 28 -13.29 -10.03 6.21
CA PRO A 28 -12.24 -9.23 6.84
C PRO A 28 -10.87 -9.91 6.74
N LEU A 29 -9.93 -9.25 6.08
CA LEU A 29 -8.54 -9.69 5.91
C LEU A 29 -7.62 -8.87 6.80
N ASP A 30 -6.59 -9.51 7.35
CA ASP A 30 -5.57 -8.85 8.16
C ASP A 30 -4.69 -7.93 7.30
N VAL A 31 -4.49 -6.71 7.79
CA VAL A 31 -3.70 -5.65 7.15
C VAL A 31 -2.43 -5.46 7.96
N TYR A 32 -1.29 -5.45 7.26
CA TYR A 32 0.02 -5.23 7.84
C TYR A 32 0.70 -4.02 7.22
N ALA A 33 1.33 -3.17 8.04
CA ALA A 33 2.14 -2.03 7.60
C ALA A 33 3.52 -2.10 8.26
N ASP A 34 4.59 -1.89 7.49
CA ASP A 34 5.97 -1.96 7.95
C ASP A 34 6.36 -3.28 8.67
N GLY A 35 5.62 -4.36 8.38
CA GLY A 35 5.79 -5.68 9.00
C GLY A 35 4.97 -5.91 10.27
N GLU A 36 4.22 -4.92 10.74
CA GLU A 36 3.37 -4.99 11.93
C GLU A 36 1.90 -5.16 11.58
N TYR A 37 1.16 -5.89 12.42
CA TYR A 37 -0.29 -6.00 12.29
C TYR A 37 -0.97 -4.68 12.65
N VAL A 38 -1.82 -4.17 11.76
CA VAL A 38 -2.52 -2.89 11.95
C VAL A 38 -3.99 -3.11 12.28
N CYS A 39 -4.74 -3.76 11.39
CA CYS A 39 -6.19 -3.93 11.51
C CYS A 39 -6.74 -4.96 10.51
N ARG A 40 -8.07 -4.99 10.33
CA ARG A 40 -8.74 -5.77 9.27
C ARG A 40 -9.51 -4.87 8.30
N THR A 41 -9.66 -5.31 7.06
CA THR A 41 -10.53 -4.65 6.07
C THR A 41 -12.00 -4.60 6.54
N PRO A 42 -12.76 -3.56 6.14
CA PRO A 42 -12.39 -2.50 5.20
C PRO A 42 -11.49 -1.41 5.81
N ILE A 43 -10.58 -0.87 5.01
CA ILE A 43 -9.65 0.21 5.41
C ILE A 43 -9.62 1.36 4.42
N ASP A 44 -9.30 2.54 4.92
CA ASP A 44 -8.97 3.73 4.13
C ASP A 44 -7.48 4.05 4.31
N VAL A 45 -6.74 4.14 3.21
CA VAL A 45 -5.32 4.50 3.15
C VAL A 45 -5.18 5.83 2.44
N SER A 46 -4.42 6.77 3.01
CA SER A 46 -4.17 8.07 2.39
C SER A 46 -2.73 8.55 2.59
N VAL A 47 -2.20 9.24 1.59
CA VAL A 47 -0.87 9.85 1.66
C VAL A 47 -0.98 11.26 2.23
N GLN A 48 -0.35 11.49 3.38
CA GLN A 48 -0.20 12.84 3.92
C GLN A 48 1.09 13.47 3.41
N ARG A 49 0.96 14.47 2.52
CA ARG A 49 2.11 15.20 1.98
C ARG A 49 2.77 16.02 3.09
N SER A 50 4.10 15.93 3.16
CA SER A 50 4.91 16.67 4.14
C SER A 50 4.45 16.47 5.59
N ALA A 51 4.02 15.25 5.93
CA ALA A 51 3.55 14.91 7.28
C ALA A 51 4.61 15.17 8.36
N LEU A 52 5.89 15.03 8.00
CA LEU A 52 7.03 15.19 8.89
C LEU A 52 8.12 16.02 8.19
N THR A 53 8.74 16.94 8.93
CA THR A 53 9.96 17.62 8.49
C THR A 53 11.16 16.73 8.83
N VAL A 54 11.87 16.26 7.80
CA VAL A 54 13.05 15.40 7.95
C VAL A 54 14.30 16.24 7.71
N LEU A 55 15.26 16.18 8.63
CA LEU A 55 16.59 16.76 8.42
C LEU A 55 17.40 15.82 7.52
N VAL A 56 17.90 16.34 6.39
CA VAL A 56 18.71 15.60 5.42
C VAL A 56 20.11 16.24 5.31
N PRO A 57 21.17 15.47 4.98
CA PRO A 57 22.54 15.99 4.85
C PRO A 57 22.73 17.09 3.81
#